data_AF-A0A087DDS1-F1
#
_entry.id   AF-A0A087DDS1-F1
#
_cell.length_a   1.000
_cell.length_b   1.000
_cell.length_c   1.000
_cell.angle_alpha   90.00
_cell.angle_beta   90.00
_cell.angle_gamma   90.00
#
_symmetry.space_group_name_H-M   'P 1'
#
loop_
_entity.id
_entity.type
_entity.pdbx_description
1 polymer ?
#
loop_
_entity_poly.entity_id
_entity_poly.type
_entity_poly.pdbx_seq_one_letter_code
_entity_poly.pdbx_strand_id
1 'polypeptide(L)'
;MSESKKRNVNAVEDTGRQVAANIKRLRGGMTYRELSDRLEEVGRPIAVLGLKRIESGERKVDVDDLMAFAIVFGVSPLTLLMPEYGSRAIATNVTGYPHKIGSNIAWLWALGSEPLEVPNDAMLHYGSPDTARAIAEYRSRAVPAVESRNTDPASYLPTELMDKYRDAMASARFDEVREKAENEIARIIREGNAEQGIASKE
;
A
#
# COMPACT_ATOMS: atom_id res chain seq x y z
N MET A 1 -8.90 29.75 31.54
CA MET A 1 -10.15 28.96 31.34
C MET A 1 -10.32 28.76 29.84
N SER A 2 -9.88 27.61 29.29
CA SER A 2 -10.06 27.34 27.86
C SER A 2 -11.46 26.80 27.63
N GLU A 3 -12.26 27.54 26.89
CA GLU A 3 -13.59 27.16 26.44
C GLU A 3 -13.47 25.85 25.63
N SER A 4 -14.04 24.76 26.16
CA SER A 4 -14.07 23.46 25.50
C SER A 4 -14.96 23.55 24.26
N LYS A 5 -14.36 23.92 23.12
CA LYS A 5 -15.03 23.94 21.81
C LYS A 5 -15.63 22.58 21.54
N LYS A 6 -16.96 22.50 21.54
CA LYS A 6 -17.72 21.26 21.29
C LYS A 6 -17.28 20.67 19.96
N ARG A 7 -16.49 19.60 20.01
CA ARG A 7 -15.92 18.95 18.83
C ARG A 7 -17.06 18.34 18.02
N ASN A 8 -17.19 18.75 16.76
CA ASN A 8 -18.10 18.10 15.83
C ASN A 8 -17.54 16.71 15.51
N VAL A 9 -18.07 15.69 16.19
CA VAL A 9 -17.59 14.29 16.11
C VAL A 9 -17.64 13.74 14.67
N ASN A 10 -18.51 14.31 13.83
CA ASN A 10 -18.69 13.88 12.44
C ASN A 10 -17.82 14.65 11.44
N ALA A 11 -17.07 15.67 11.85
CA ALA A 11 -16.19 16.41 10.96
C ALA A 11 -15.00 15.55 10.49
N VAL A 12 -14.61 15.72 9.23
CA VAL A 12 -13.37 15.15 8.68
C VAL A 12 -12.18 15.91 9.27
N GLU A 13 -11.29 15.20 9.96
CA GLU A 13 -10.08 15.76 10.60
C GLU A 13 -8.89 15.82 9.62
N ASP A 14 -7.71 16.24 10.08
CA ASP A 14 -6.53 16.47 9.23
C ASP A 14 -6.15 15.27 8.35
N THR A 15 -6.08 14.07 8.93
CA THR A 15 -5.75 12.85 8.17
C THR A 15 -6.83 12.52 7.13
N GLY A 16 -8.10 12.71 7.48
CA GLY A 16 -9.20 12.48 6.54
C GLY A 16 -9.21 13.47 5.37
N ARG A 17 -8.82 14.74 5.62
CA ARG A 17 -8.64 15.74 4.56
C ARG A 17 -7.45 15.39 3.65
N GLN A 18 -6.38 14.83 4.23
CA GLN A 18 -5.24 14.32 3.47
C GLN A 18 -5.63 13.16 2.56
N VAL A 19 -6.38 12.18 3.08
CA VAL A 19 -6.94 11.09 2.27
C VAL A 19 -7.80 11.63 1.13
N ALA A 20 -8.71 12.55 1.40
CA ALA A 20 -9.54 13.19 0.37
C ALA A 20 -8.70 13.89 -0.72
N ALA A 21 -7.65 14.62 -0.33
CA ALA A 21 -6.75 15.27 -1.27
C ALA A 21 -5.98 14.27 -2.14
N ASN A 22 -5.52 13.16 -1.54
CA ASN A 22 -4.84 12.09 -2.26
C ASN A 22 -5.76 11.33 -3.22
N ILE A 23 -7.01 11.06 -2.83
CA ILE A 23 -8.02 10.47 -3.73
C ILE A 23 -8.24 11.38 -4.93
N LYS A 24 -8.44 12.68 -4.71
CA LYS A 24 -8.62 13.67 -5.79
C LYS A 24 -7.41 13.71 -6.72
N ARG A 25 -6.19 13.69 -6.17
CA ARG A 25 -4.94 13.66 -6.93
C ARG A 25 -4.81 12.39 -7.77
N LEU A 26 -5.06 11.23 -7.17
CA LEU A 26 -4.93 9.92 -7.83
C LEU A 26 -6.04 9.65 -8.85
N ARG A 27 -7.26 10.16 -8.62
CA ARG A 27 -8.32 10.15 -9.63
C ARG A 27 -7.88 10.91 -10.87
N GLY A 28 -7.19 12.05 -10.70
CA GLY A 28 -6.65 12.84 -11.80
C GLY A 28 -7.73 13.20 -12.83
N GLY A 29 -7.55 12.71 -14.06
CA GLY A 29 -8.49 12.92 -15.18
C GLY A 29 -9.70 11.99 -15.20
N MET A 30 -9.74 10.93 -14.39
CA MET A 30 -10.85 9.98 -14.33
C MET A 30 -12.13 10.69 -13.87
N THR A 31 -13.24 10.46 -14.56
CA THR A 31 -14.55 10.96 -14.16
C THR A 31 -15.03 10.29 -12.88
N TYR A 32 -15.93 10.94 -12.14
CA TYR A 32 -16.53 10.30 -10.96
C TYR A 32 -17.34 9.04 -11.30
N ARG A 33 -17.88 8.96 -12.52
CA ARG A 33 -18.62 7.77 -12.97
C ARG A 33 -17.67 6.59 -13.13
N GLU A 34 -16.57 6.77 -13.87
CA GLU A 34 -15.56 5.71 -14.03
C GLU A 34 -14.99 5.25 -12.68
N LEU A 35 -14.76 6.16 -11.73
CA LEU A 35 -14.31 5.79 -10.39
C LEU A 35 -15.39 4.99 -9.63
N SER A 36 -16.66 5.40 -9.73
CA SER A 36 -17.79 4.68 -9.15
C SER A 36 -17.90 3.26 -9.70
N ASP A 37 -17.77 3.10 -11.02
CA ASP A 37 -17.88 1.82 -11.71
C ASP A 37 -16.73 0.88 -11.30
N ARG A 38 -15.48 1.37 -11.24
CA ARG A 38 -14.32 0.58 -10.76
C ARG A 38 -14.44 0.15 -9.31
N LEU A 39 -15.05 0.99 -8.47
CA LEU A 39 -15.32 0.67 -7.07
C LEU A 39 -16.39 -0.41 -6.94
N GLU A 40 -17.40 -0.42 -7.83
CA GLU A 40 -18.38 -1.49 -7.93
C GLU A 40 -17.76 -2.81 -8.38
N GLU A 41 -16.84 -2.77 -9.36
CA GLU A 41 -16.10 -3.96 -9.83
C GLU A 41 -15.29 -4.66 -8.72
N VAL A 42 -14.75 -3.91 -7.76
CA VAL A 42 -14.04 -4.47 -6.59
C VAL A 42 -14.96 -4.77 -5.40
N GLY A 43 -16.28 -4.68 -5.58
CA GLY A 43 -17.29 -5.02 -4.57
C GLY A 43 -17.51 -3.96 -3.49
N ARG A 44 -17.07 -2.71 -3.71
CA ARG A 44 -17.23 -1.59 -2.77
C ARG A 44 -17.87 -0.37 -3.44
N PRO A 45 -19.15 -0.45 -3.85
CA PRO A 45 -19.79 0.62 -4.62
C PRO A 45 -19.89 1.93 -3.81
N ILE A 46 -19.44 3.04 -4.43
CA ILE A 46 -19.61 4.40 -3.89
C ILE A 46 -20.22 5.28 -4.98
N ALA A 47 -21.47 5.71 -4.78
CA ALA A 47 -22.16 6.58 -5.72
C ALA A 47 -21.38 7.89 -5.98
N VAL A 48 -21.50 8.43 -7.20
CA VAL A 48 -20.87 9.69 -7.65
C VAL A 48 -21.01 10.84 -6.65
N LEU A 49 -22.18 11.01 -6.03
CA LEU A 49 -22.41 12.05 -5.02
C LEU A 49 -21.55 11.80 -3.76
N GLY A 50 -21.39 10.55 -3.35
CA GLY A 50 -20.52 10.14 -2.26
C GLY A 50 -19.05 10.46 -2.57
N LEU A 51 -18.59 10.17 -3.79
CA LEU A 51 -17.22 10.49 -4.23
C LEU A 51 -16.95 11.99 -4.22
N LYS A 52 -17.88 12.82 -4.70
CA LYS A 52 -17.77 14.29 -4.63
C LYS A 52 -17.63 14.78 -3.18
N ARG A 53 -18.44 14.23 -2.28
CA ARG A 53 -18.40 14.57 -0.85
C ARG A 53 -17.13 14.09 -0.15
N ILE A 54 -16.57 12.97 -0.58
CA ILE A 54 -15.25 12.51 -0.10
C ILE A 54 -14.20 13.54 -0.50
N GLU A 55 -14.11 13.90 -1.79
CA GLU A 55 -13.09 14.84 -2.27
C GLU A 55 -13.23 16.25 -1.70
N SER A 56 -14.45 16.68 -1.35
CA SER A 56 -14.68 17.97 -0.67
C SER A 56 -14.43 17.91 0.85
N GLY A 57 -14.19 16.73 1.42
CA GLY A 57 -14.01 16.55 2.86
C GLY A 57 -15.32 16.65 3.67
N GLU A 58 -16.47 16.49 3.01
CA GLU A 58 -17.79 16.43 3.65
C GLU A 58 -18.16 15.02 4.12
N ARG A 59 -17.59 13.98 3.49
CA ARG A 59 -17.76 12.57 3.85
C ARG A 59 -16.42 11.97 4.26
N LYS A 60 -16.38 11.29 5.41
CA LYS A 60 -15.24 10.49 5.84
C LYS A 60 -15.07 9.27 4.94
N VAL A 61 -13.81 8.91 4.69
CA VAL A 61 -13.42 7.62 4.12
C VAL A 61 -13.22 6.67 5.28
N ASP A 62 -13.92 5.54 5.29
CA ASP A 62 -13.66 4.48 6.27
C ASP A 62 -12.49 3.58 5.83
N VAL A 63 -12.11 2.61 6.66
CA VAL A 63 -10.96 1.76 6.38
C VAL A 63 -11.17 0.85 5.17
N ASP A 64 -12.41 0.40 4.93
CA ASP A 64 -12.73 -0.46 3.79
C ASP A 64 -12.75 0.35 2.49
N ASP A 65 -13.29 1.57 2.52
CA ASP A 65 -13.22 2.53 1.43
C ASP A 65 -11.75 2.84 1.09
N LEU A 66 -10.90 3.07 2.10
CA LEU A 66 -9.46 3.34 1.90
C LEU A 66 -8.78 2.18 1.17
N MET A 67 -9.06 0.93 1.56
CA MET A 67 -8.50 -0.26 0.91
C MET A 67 -9.03 -0.42 -0.52
N ALA A 68 -10.33 -0.20 -0.74
CA ALA A 68 -10.92 -0.26 -2.08
C ALA A 68 -10.30 0.79 -3.02
N PHE A 69 -10.10 2.02 -2.55
CA PHE A 69 -9.39 3.05 -3.32
C PHE A 69 -7.95 2.64 -3.62
N ALA A 70 -7.24 2.05 -2.65
CA ALA A 70 -5.87 1.59 -2.87
C ALA A 70 -5.79 0.55 -4.00
N ILE A 71 -6.74 -0.40 -4.03
CA ILE A 71 -6.87 -1.41 -5.08
C ILE A 71 -7.20 -0.75 -6.42
N VAL A 72 -8.25 0.08 -6.48
CA VAL A 72 -8.70 0.74 -7.72
C VAL A 72 -7.63 1.63 -8.35
N PHE A 73 -6.82 2.30 -7.53
CA PHE A 73 -5.71 3.13 -8.01
C PHE A 73 -4.40 2.35 -8.20
N GLY A 74 -4.32 1.08 -7.79
CA GLY A 74 -3.11 0.28 -7.89
C GLY A 74 -1.95 0.81 -7.02
N VAL A 75 -2.26 1.34 -5.83
CA VAL A 75 -1.28 1.94 -4.91
C VAL A 75 -1.32 1.29 -3.53
N SER A 76 -0.30 1.54 -2.71
CA SER A 76 -0.34 1.17 -1.29
C SER A 76 -1.39 2.00 -0.53
N PRO A 77 -2.07 1.46 0.48
CA PRO A 77 -2.90 2.26 1.39
C PRO A 77 -2.14 3.45 2.02
N LEU A 78 -0.82 3.31 2.22
CA LEU A 78 0.02 4.40 2.70
C LEU A 78 0.05 5.58 1.72
N THR A 79 -0.04 5.35 0.41
CA THR A 79 -0.08 6.42 -0.60
C THR A 79 -1.32 7.30 -0.46
N LEU A 80 -2.44 6.74 0.04
CA LEU A 80 -3.65 7.49 0.33
C LEU A 80 -3.59 8.15 1.71
N LEU A 81 -3.01 7.46 2.69
CA LEU A 81 -2.96 7.91 4.08
C LEU A 81 -1.95 9.03 4.33
N MET A 82 -0.81 9.01 3.62
CA MET A 82 0.35 9.85 3.90
C MET A 82 0.44 11.07 2.98
N PRO A 83 1.20 12.12 3.35
CA PRO A 83 1.45 13.26 2.47
C PRO A 83 2.06 12.81 1.14
N GLU A 84 1.71 13.50 0.05
CA GLU A 84 2.22 13.20 -1.29
C GLU A 84 3.75 13.13 -1.36
N TYR A 85 4.44 13.94 -0.55
CA TYR A 85 5.90 14.01 -0.51
C TYR A 85 6.42 13.70 0.90
N GLY A 86 7.59 13.07 0.99
CA GLY A 86 8.33 12.83 2.23
C GLY A 86 9.49 13.81 2.41
N SER A 87 9.19 15.10 2.56
CA SER A 87 10.19 16.16 2.66
C SER A 87 10.25 16.81 4.05
N ARG A 88 11.45 17.12 4.52
CA ARG A 88 11.68 17.93 5.74
C ARG A 88 11.13 19.35 5.61
N ALA A 89 11.06 19.88 4.39
CA ALA A 89 10.61 21.25 4.13
C ALA A 89 9.08 21.38 4.13
N ILE A 90 8.34 20.27 4.07
CA ILE A 90 6.88 20.26 3.99
C ILE A 90 6.34 19.81 5.33
N ALA A 91 5.63 20.69 6.02
CA ALA A 91 4.95 20.37 7.27
C ALA A 91 3.60 19.70 7.00
N THR A 92 3.23 18.72 7.83
CA THR A 92 1.95 18.03 7.78
C THR A 92 1.34 17.87 9.17
N ASN A 93 0.02 17.71 9.22
CA ASN A 93 -0.72 17.40 10.44
C ASN A 93 -1.06 15.91 10.43
N VAL A 94 -0.88 15.24 11.56
CA VAL A 94 -1.37 13.87 11.79
C VAL A 94 -2.47 13.94 12.83
N THR A 95 -3.63 13.35 12.54
CA THR A 95 -4.73 13.31 13.50
C THR A 95 -4.28 12.64 14.79
N GLY A 96 -4.53 13.30 15.93
CA GLY A 96 -4.11 12.81 17.25
C GLY A 96 -2.71 13.25 17.68
N TYR A 97 -1.93 13.89 16.80
CA TYR A 97 -0.63 14.47 17.15
C TYR A 97 -0.78 15.99 17.39
N PRO A 98 -0.21 16.55 18.48
CA PRO A 98 -0.54 17.91 18.92
C PRO A 98 0.05 19.04 18.05
N HIS A 99 1.06 18.75 17.24
CA HIS A 99 1.80 19.74 16.47
C HIS A 99 2.00 19.33 15.01
N LYS A 100 2.46 20.26 14.18
CA LYS A 100 2.91 19.91 12.82
C LYS A 100 4.23 19.17 12.87
N ILE A 101 4.41 18.19 12.00
CA ILE A 101 5.67 17.48 11.80
C ILE A 101 6.15 17.60 10.36
N GLY A 102 7.44 17.39 10.12
CA GLY A 102 7.94 17.23 8.76
C GLY A 102 7.29 16.02 8.10
N SER A 103 6.89 16.14 6.84
CA SER A 103 6.28 15.04 6.09
C SER A 103 7.21 13.84 5.94
N ASN A 104 8.53 14.05 5.96
CA ASN A 104 9.51 12.97 6.06
C ASN A 104 9.39 12.17 7.38
N ILE A 105 9.11 12.83 8.51
CA ILE A 105 8.91 12.17 9.81
C ILE A 105 7.64 11.33 9.77
N ALA A 106 6.57 11.89 9.19
CA ALA A 106 5.33 11.16 8.98
C ALA A 106 5.57 9.87 8.16
N TRP A 107 6.36 9.94 7.08
CA TRP A 107 6.71 8.78 6.25
C TRP A 107 7.64 7.78 6.95
N LEU A 108 8.66 8.23 7.68
CA LEU A 108 9.54 7.34 8.46
C LEU A 108 8.74 6.54 9.48
N TRP A 109 7.76 7.18 10.11
CA TRP A 109 6.81 6.53 10.98
C TRP A 109 5.88 5.58 10.22
N ALA A 110 5.25 6.01 9.13
CA ALA A 110 4.32 5.16 8.38
C ALA A 110 4.97 3.88 7.83
N LEU A 111 6.26 3.94 7.49
CA LEU A 111 7.03 2.81 6.97
C LEU A 111 7.61 1.91 8.08
N GLY A 112 7.35 2.20 9.36
CA GLY A 112 7.93 1.44 10.47
C GLY A 112 9.43 1.65 10.66
N SER A 113 10.01 2.72 10.11
CA SER A 113 11.45 3.01 10.16
C SER A 113 11.89 3.68 11.47
N GLU A 114 11.15 4.70 11.92
CA GLU A 114 11.42 5.49 13.14
C GLU A 114 10.09 5.88 13.84
N PRO A 115 10.04 6.01 15.18
CA PRO A 115 8.86 6.54 15.86
C PRO A 115 8.62 8.03 15.51
N LEU A 116 7.39 8.53 15.70
CA LEU A 116 7.06 9.95 15.50
C LEU A 116 7.92 10.89 16.35
N GLU A 117 8.22 10.46 17.58
CA GLU A 117 9.09 11.15 18.51
C GLU A 117 10.29 10.26 18.81
N VAL A 118 11.48 10.79 18.58
CA VAL A 118 12.74 10.23 19.09
C VAL A 118 13.20 11.07 20.28
N PRO A 119 13.82 10.48 21.32
CA PRO A 119 14.34 11.23 22.46
C PRO A 119 15.19 12.42 22.01
N ASN A 120 14.90 13.60 22.58
CA ASN A 120 15.47 14.88 22.16
C ASN A 120 16.98 14.90 22.44
N ASP A 121 17.76 14.79 21.38
CA ASP A 121 19.21 14.94 21.40
C ASP A 121 19.56 16.43 21.30
N ALA A 122 19.42 17.15 22.40
CA ALA A 122 19.69 18.59 22.40
C ALA A 122 21.18 18.93 22.16
N MET A 123 22.09 17.95 22.06
CA MET A 123 23.52 18.24 21.96
C MET A 123 24.41 17.22 21.25
N LEU A 124 23.90 16.07 20.80
CA LEU A 124 24.66 15.06 20.10
C LEU A 124 23.97 14.67 18.78
N HIS A 125 24.79 14.11 17.91
CA HIS A 125 24.45 13.80 16.54
C HIS A 125 23.56 12.55 16.50
N TYR A 126 22.68 12.45 15.50
CA TYR A 126 22.04 11.21 15.05
C TYR A 126 22.93 9.98 15.38
N GLY A 127 22.50 9.14 16.32
CA GLY A 127 23.31 7.99 16.78
C GLY A 127 23.54 7.85 18.29
N SER A 128 22.86 8.60 19.16
CA SER A 128 22.90 8.30 20.59
C SER A 128 22.35 6.88 20.90
N PRO A 129 22.90 6.15 21.89
CA PRO A 129 22.39 4.83 22.26
C PRO A 129 20.89 4.82 22.59
N ASP A 130 20.37 5.91 23.16
CA ASP A 130 18.96 6.06 23.50
C ASP A 130 18.07 6.20 22.25
N THR A 131 18.54 6.94 21.23
CA THR A 131 17.86 7.02 19.93
C THR A 131 17.85 5.66 19.24
N ALA A 132 19.00 4.99 19.20
CA ALA A 132 19.13 3.67 18.58
C ALA A 132 18.21 2.64 19.26
N ARG A 133 18.15 2.67 20.60
CA ARG A 133 17.27 1.82 21.38
C ARG A 133 15.80 2.11 21.10
N ALA A 134 15.37 3.38 21.10
CA ALA A 134 13.99 3.76 20.82
C ALA A 134 13.55 3.33 19.41
N ILE A 135 14.42 3.48 18.42
CA ILE A 135 14.17 3.02 17.04
C ILE A 135 14.04 1.49 16.99
N ALA A 136 14.92 0.74 17.67
CA ALA A 136 14.86 -0.71 17.72
C ALA A 136 13.56 -1.21 18.39
N GLU A 137 13.19 -0.62 19.53
CA GLU A 137 11.95 -0.93 20.24
C GLU A 137 10.70 -0.59 19.41
N TYR A 138 10.75 0.48 18.62
CA TYR A 138 9.69 0.83 17.69
C TYR A 138 9.57 -0.20 16.56
N ARG A 139 10.67 -0.53 15.87
CA ARG A 139 10.69 -1.50 14.77
C ARG A 139 10.16 -2.87 15.18
N SER A 140 10.50 -3.32 16.39
CA SER A 140 10.02 -4.60 16.93
C SER A 140 8.49 -4.72 17.04
N ARG A 141 7.79 -3.58 17.09
CA ARG A 141 6.32 -3.51 17.20
C ARG A 141 5.64 -3.02 15.93
N ALA A 142 6.36 -2.27 15.09
CA ALA A 142 5.82 -1.61 13.91
C ALA A 142 5.94 -2.46 12.64
N VAL A 143 6.95 -3.34 12.54
CA VAL A 143 7.22 -4.13 11.34
C VAL A 143 7.17 -5.62 11.70
N PRO A 144 6.14 -6.37 11.27
CA PRO A 144 6.14 -7.81 11.45
C PRO A 144 7.27 -8.45 10.62
N ALA A 145 7.70 -9.65 11.00
CA ALA A 145 8.53 -10.46 10.13
C ALA A 145 7.70 -10.86 8.90
N VAL A 146 7.97 -10.21 7.76
CA VAL A 146 7.33 -10.53 6.49
C VAL A 146 8.23 -11.49 5.74
N GLU A 147 7.77 -12.71 5.52
CA GLU A 147 8.46 -13.65 4.64
C GLU A 147 8.48 -13.10 3.22
N SER A 148 9.60 -13.30 2.54
CA SER A 148 9.66 -13.00 1.11
C SER A 148 8.63 -13.86 0.38
N ARG A 149 8.02 -13.33 -0.68
CA ARG A 149 7.16 -14.14 -1.55
C ARG A 149 7.93 -15.39 -1.95
N ASN A 150 7.30 -16.55 -1.79
CA ASN A 150 7.94 -17.79 -2.18
C ASN A 150 8.18 -17.75 -3.69
N THR A 151 9.45 -17.56 -4.07
CA THR A 151 9.85 -17.53 -5.48
C THR A 151 10.05 -18.94 -6.02
N ASP A 152 9.92 -19.97 -5.18
CA ASP A 152 9.90 -21.36 -5.60
C ASP A 152 8.55 -21.65 -6.29
N PRO A 153 8.53 -21.85 -7.61
CA PRO A 153 7.30 -22.20 -8.34
C PRO A 153 6.67 -23.49 -7.81
N ALA A 154 7.48 -24.36 -7.21
CA ALA A 154 7.05 -25.62 -6.63
C ALA A 154 6.05 -25.39 -5.48
N SER A 155 6.17 -24.30 -4.73
CA SER A 155 5.27 -24.03 -3.58
C SER A 155 3.79 -23.82 -3.93
N TYR A 156 3.48 -23.54 -5.20
CA TYR A 156 2.12 -23.33 -5.70
C TYR A 156 1.56 -24.51 -6.50
N LEU A 157 2.35 -25.56 -6.74
CA LEU A 157 1.89 -26.74 -7.45
C LEU A 157 1.02 -27.61 -6.53
N PRO A 158 -0.15 -28.10 -7.01
CA PRO A 158 -0.88 -29.17 -6.34
C PRO A 158 0.07 -30.33 -5.99
N THR A 159 -0.14 -31.00 -4.85
CA THR A 159 0.80 -31.99 -4.29
C THR A 159 1.24 -33.06 -5.30
N GLU A 160 0.34 -33.47 -6.20
CA GLU A 160 0.59 -34.45 -7.25
C GLU A 160 1.56 -33.95 -8.34
N LEU A 161 1.53 -32.66 -8.64
CA LEU A 161 2.50 -32.00 -9.53
C LEU A 161 3.83 -31.77 -8.81
N MET A 162 3.81 -31.63 -7.48
CA MET A 162 5.01 -31.51 -6.67
C MET A 162 5.85 -32.78 -6.62
N ASP A 163 5.22 -33.94 -6.50
CA ASP A 163 5.93 -35.21 -6.53
C ASP A 163 6.56 -35.43 -7.91
N LYS A 164 5.84 -35.11 -9.00
CA LYS A 164 6.38 -35.15 -10.36
C LYS A 164 7.52 -34.15 -10.57
N TYR A 165 7.37 -32.93 -10.07
CA TYR A 165 8.42 -31.90 -10.13
C TYR A 165 9.66 -32.35 -9.35
N ARG A 166 9.48 -32.90 -8.15
CA ARG A 166 10.57 -33.41 -7.31
C ARG A 166 11.28 -34.61 -7.93
N ASP A 167 10.53 -35.55 -8.51
CA ASP A 167 11.09 -36.72 -9.21
C ASP A 167 11.82 -36.29 -10.50
N ALA A 168 11.29 -35.32 -11.24
CA ALA A 168 11.95 -34.75 -12.40
C ALA A 168 13.23 -33.98 -12.02
N MET A 169 13.22 -33.23 -10.92
CA MET A 169 14.38 -32.49 -10.40
C MET A 169 15.44 -33.42 -9.78
N ALA A 170 15.04 -34.54 -9.18
CA ALA A 170 15.96 -35.53 -8.63
C ALA A 170 16.62 -36.40 -9.72
N SER A 171 15.95 -36.56 -10.88
CA SER A 171 16.44 -37.39 -11.99
C SER A 171 17.21 -36.62 -13.05
N ALA A 172 17.17 -35.29 -13.07
CA ALA A 172 17.76 -34.48 -14.13
C ALA A 172 18.97 -33.64 -13.69
N ARG A 173 20.00 -33.62 -14.54
CA ARG A 173 21.00 -32.54 -14.53
C ARG A 173 20.26 -31.23 -14.78
N PHE A 174 20.33 -30.35 -13.78
CA PHE A 174 19.56 -29.11 -13.59
C PHE A 174 19.24 -28.27 -14.84
N ASP A 175 20.10 -28.25 -15.85
CA ASP A 175 19.94 -27.38 -17.01
C ASP A 175 18.89 -27.90 -18.01
N GLU A 176 18.81 -29.21 -18.21
CA GLU A 176 17.99 -29.81 -19.28
C GLU A 176 16.49 -29.85 -18.93
N VAL A 177 16.15 -30.08 -17.67
CA VAL A 177 14.75 -30.08 -17.20
C VAL A 177 14.22 -28.68 -17.01
N ARG A 178 15.05 -27.74 -16.56
CA ARG A 178 14.67 -26.33 -16.46
C ARG A 178 14.33 -25.75 -17.83
N GLU A 179 15.16 -26.00 -18.85
CA GLU A 179 14.89 -25.56 -20.22
C GLU A 179 13.59 -26.17 -20.78
N LYS A 180 13.34 -27.46 -20.53
CA LYS A 180 12.07 -28.10 -20.95
C LYS A 180 10.85 -27.51 -20.23
N ALA A 181 10.95 -27.23 -18.93
CA ALA A 181 9.86 -26.65 -18.15
C ALA A 181 9.55 -25.21 -18.58
N GLU A 182 10.59 -24.39 -18.80
CA GLU A 182 10.43 -23.02 -19.31
C GLU A 182 9.79 -23.00 -20.71
N ASN A 183 10.18 -23.92 -21.60
CA ASN A 183 9.60 -24.07 -22.92
C ASN A 183 8.13 -24.51 -22.90
N GLU A 184 7.76 -25.40 -21.98
CA GLU A 184 6.38 -25.87 -21.84
C GLU A 184 5.46 -24.80 -21.25
N ILE A 185 5.94 -24.03 -20.27
CA ILE A 185 5.23 -22.85 -19.75
C ILE A 185 5.02 -21.81 -20.86
N ALA A 186 6.04 -21.54 -21.67
CA ALA A 186 5.93 -20.63 -22.82
C ALA A 186 4.98 -21.16 -23.91
N ARG A 187 4.82 -22.48 -24.05
CA ARG A 187 3.83 -23.10 -24.94
C ARG A 187 2.41 -22.87 -24.41
N ILE A 188 2.17 -23.17 -23.13
CA ILE A 188 0.85 -22.99 -22.49
C ILE A 188 0.41 -21.52 -22.53
N ILE A 189 1.32 -20.56 -22.32
CA ILE A 189 1.01 -19.13 -22.41
C ILE A 189 0.63 -18.75 -23.85
N ARG A 190 1.33 -19.27 -24.87
CA ARG A 190 0.99 -19.01 -26.28
C ARG A 190 -0.36 -19.61 -26.67
N GLU A 191 -0.65 -20.83 -26.21
CA GLU A 191 -1.91 -21.52 -26.47
C GLU A 191 -3.08 -20.84 -25.77
N GLY A 192 -2.91 -20.42 -24.51
CA GLY A 192 -3.92 -19.63 -23.79
C GLY A 192 -4.19 -18.25 -24.42
N ASN A 193 -3.17 -17.60 -24.97
CA ASN A 193 -3.34 -16.34 -25.70
C ASN A 193 -4.01 -16.52 -27.07
N ALA A 194 -3.83 -17.68 -27.71
CA ALA A 194 -4.51 -18.02 -28.96
C ALA A 194 -6.01 -18.30 -28.74
N GLU A 195 -6.37 -18.93 -27.62
CA GLU A 195 -7.77 -19.17 -27.25
C GLU A 195 -8.52 -17.91 -26.80
N GLN A 196 -7.81 -16.89 -26.29
CA GLN A 196 -8.41 -15.61 -25.88
C GLN A 196 -8.57 -14.57 -27.01
N GLY A 197 -8.22 -14.91 -28.26
CA GLY A 197 -8.53 -14.06 -29.42
C GLY A 197 -7.93 -12.65 -29.36
N ILE A 198 -6.81 -12.46 -28.65
CA ILE A 198 -6.06 -11.20 -28.71
C ILE A 198 -5.15 -11.28 -29.93
N ALA A 199 -5.75 -11.10 -31.11
CA ALA A 199 -5.00 -10.71 -32.29
C ALA A 199 -4.46 -9.29 -32.05
N SER A 200 -3.18 -9.20 -31.70
CA SER A 200 -2.42 -7.96 -31.82
C SER A 200 -2.49 -7.53 -33.29
N LYS A 201 -3.35 -6.54 -33.58
CA LYS A 201 -3.25 -5.77 -34.82
C LYS A 201 -2.02 -4.89 -34.71
N GLU A 202 -1.24 -4.92 -35.78
CA GLU A 202 -0.02 -4.16 -36.09
C GLU A 202 -0.11 -2.66 -35.77
#